data_AF-A0A1F4CNS8-F1
#
_entry.id   AF-A0A1F4CNS8-F1
#
_cell.length_a   1.000
_cell.length_b   1.000
_cell.length_c   1.000
_cell.angle_alpha   90.00
_cell.angle_beta   90.00
_cell.angle_gamma   90.00
#
_symmetry.space_group_name_H-M   'P 1'
#
loop_
_entity.id
_entity.type
_entity.pdbx_description
1 polymer ?
#
loop_
_entity_poly.entity_id
_entity_poly.type
_entity_poly.pdbx_seq_one_letter_code
_entity_poly.pdbx_strand_id
1 'polypeptide(L)'
;MSDARQRLERLLGGPALAGLRARLRQRYELGRRNDAFTLTRISIEERHALEGLLGRQTRNSRSIQLSVAALDRALARAGLADSLSDAIERLDGPIRNRVAEREQLSARWESVFAAVKRAPLAALISDAAGRGLVKRLAGSDPDSGERLLDGVMRVLERLPQQGVPLSRLAADALVDAHALDEGRPIGTLVLAALRGAEDAERARDVWAKCGVLMGELSAPAIALNLPAADESPGGRLAQSARAMGEPIHFSLRLLLRTPPQWDVRSRVVFVCENPAVVAIAADRLGKGAAPIVCTDGMPSAAQRVLLTQLATAGAALRYHGDFDWAGIAIGNFVMKSFAAKPWRFAEDDYASHATHAGRRLTDAPVIADWDAGLSRRMRECGYALEEETVIDALLEDLATPS
;
A
#
# COMPACT_ATOMS: atom_id res chain seq x y z
N MET A 1 37.92 -48.30 -8.32
CA MET A 1 37.31 -46.96 -8.55
C MET A 1 38.32 -45.82 -8.75
N SER A 2 39.58 -45.92 -8.29
CA SER A 2 40.60 -44.86 -8.45
C SER A 2 41.11 -44.66 -9.90
N ASP A 3 41.28 -45.72 -10.67
CA ASP A 3 41.85 -45.64 -12.04
C ASP A 3 40.89 -44.99 -13.06
N ALA A 4 39.61 -45.36 -13.05
CA ALA A 4 38.59 -44.77 -13.93
C ALA A 4 38.43 -43.25 -13.70
N ARG A 5 38.48 -42.81 -12.43
CA ARG A 5 38.42 -41.39 -12.07
C ARG A 5 39.63 -40.62 -12.58
N GLN A 6 40.84 -41.14 -12.40
CA GLN A 6 42.05 -40.49 -12.94
C GLN A 6 42.05 -40.44 -14.47
N ARG A 7 41.54 -41.48 -15.14
CA ARG A 7 41.40 -41.48 -16.60
C ARG A 7 40.36 -40.46 -17.08
N LEU A 8 39.25 -40.31 -16.35
CA LEU A 8 38.24 -39.29 -16.62
C LEU A 8 38.80 -37.87 -16.39
N GLU A 9 39.57 -37.65 -15.32
CA GLU A 9 40.23 -36.38 -15.02
C GLU A 9 41.26 -36.00 -16.10
N ARG A 10 42.01 -36.97 -16.65
CA ARG A 10 42.93 -36.74 -17.77
C ARG A 10 42.19 -36.40 -19.08
N LEU A 11 41.03 -37.01 -19.33
CA LEU A 11 40.31 -36.88 -20.60
C LEU A 11 39.39 -35.65 -20.65
N LEU A 12 38.72 -35.31 -19.53
CA LEU A 12 37.78 -34.19 -19.44
C LEU A 12 38.07 -33.21 -18.30
N GLY A 13 38.90 -33.55 -17.31
CA GLY A 13 39.07 -32.77 -16.07
C GLY A 13 40.07 -31.60 -16.13
N GLY A 14 40.93 -31.53 -17.15
CA GLY A 14 41.95 -30.47 -17.27
C GLY A 14 41.37 -29.04 -17.31
N PRO A 15 42.14 -28.01 -16.91
CA PRO A 15 41.69 -26.61 -16.86
C PRO A 15 41.31 -26.06 -18.23
N ALA A 16 41.98 -26.50 -19.30
CA ALA A 16 41.65 -26.14 -20.69
C ALA A 16 40.24 -26.62 -21.12
N LEU A 17 39.67 -27.62 -20.43
CA LEU A 17 38.35 -28.18 -20.71
C LEU A 17 37.26 -27.67 -19.76
N ALA A 18 37.58 -26.78 -18.82
CA ALA A 18 36.61 -26.22 -17.88
C ALA A 18 35.47 -25.48 -18.59
N GLY A 19 35.76 -24.74 -19.67
CA GLY A 19 34.75 -24.07 -20.50
C GLY A 19 33.82 -25.04 -21.23
N LEU A 20 34.34 -26.18 -21.69
CA LEU A 20 33.54 -27.27 -22.26
C LEU A 20 32.63 -27.90 -21.21
N ARG A 21 33.18 -28.28 -20.05
CA ARG A 21 32.40 -28.88 -18.97
C ARG A 21 31.30 -27.95 -18.48
N ALA A 22 31.60 -26.66 -18.30
CA ALA A 22 30.60 -25.65 -17.93
C ALA A 22 29.45 -25.56 -18.94
N ARG A 23 29.74 -25.58 -20.25
CA ARG A 23 28.71 -25.57 -21.31
C ARG A 23 27.88 -26.84 -21.35
N LEU A 24 28.49 -28.01 -21.15
CA LEU A 24 27.79 -29.29 -21.08
C LEU A 24 26.91 -29.37 -19.81
N ARG A 25 27.45 -28.93 -18.67
CA ARG A 25 26.73 -28.80 -17.40
C ARG A 25 25.51 -27.88 -17.52
N GLN A 26 25.69 -26.71 -18.13
CA GLN A 26 24.63 -25.73 -18.34
C GLN A 26 23.42 -26.32 -19.09
N ARG A 27 23.62 -27.30 -19.99
CA ARG A 27 22.49 -27.96 -20.68
C ARG A 27 21.59 -28.71 -19.71
N TYR A 28 22.18 -29.45 -18.78
CA TYR A 28 21.45 -30.18 -17.74
C TYR A 28 20.83 -29.21 -16.72
N GLU A 29 21.57 -28.15 -16.33
CA GLU A 29 21.04 -27.12 -15.43
C GLU A 29 19.83 -26.38 -16.02
N LEU A 30 19.79 -26.21 -17.35
CA LEU A 30 18.66 -25.62 -18.10
C LEU A 30 17.59 -26.63 -18.50
N GLY A 31 17.64 -27.88 -18.02
CA GLY A 31 16.63 -28.91 -18.30
C GLY A 31 16.50 -29.28 -19.79
N ARG A 32 17.51 -29.05 -20.62
CA ARG A 32 17.44 -29.32 -22.07
C ARG A 32 17.45 -30.83 -22.33
N ARG A 33 16.39 -31.35 -22.95
CA ARG A 33 16.22 -32.80 -23.23
C ARG A 33 16.57 -33.23 -24.66
N ASN A 34 16.96 -32.30 -25.53
CA ASN A 34 17.29 -32.62 -26.92
C ASN A 34 18.59 -33.43 -26.98
N ASP A 35 18.53 -34.63 -27.57
CA ASP A 35 19.68 -35.51 -27.74
C ASP A 35 20.76 -34.86 -28.60
N ALA A 36 20.38 -34.31 -29.75
CA ALA A 36 21.30 -33.63 -30.65
C ALA A 36 21.51 -32.15 -30.26
N PHE A 37 22.77 -31.71 -30.30
CA PHE A 37 23.13 -30.31 -30.11
C PHE A 37 24.46 -29.95 -30.75
N THR A 38 24.63 -28.67 -31.06
CA THR A 38 25.86 -28.14 -31.65
C THR A 38 26.60 -27.29 -30.63
N LEU A 39 27.88 -27.59 -30.41
CA LEU A 39 28.78 -26.67 -29.72
C LEU A 39 29.49 -25.81 -30.76
N THR A 40 29.41 -24.50 -30.58
CA THR A 40 30.13 -23.51 -31.40
C THR A 40 31.26 -22.88 -30.58
N ARG A 41 32.26 -22.31 -31.26
CA ARG A 41 33.46 -21.74 -30.63
C ARG A 41 34.20 -22.76 -29.77
N ILE A 42 34.40 -23.96 -30.31
CA ILE A 42 35.18 -25.02 -29.65
C ILE A 42 36.69 -24.78 -29.87
N SER A 43 37.50 -24.94 -28.83
CA SER A 43 38.96 -24.92 -28.96
C SER A 43 39.48 -26.19 -29.62
N ILE A 44 40.76 -26.19 -30.02
CA ILE A 44 41.41 -27.37 -30.60
C ILE A 44 41.46 -28.50 -29.56
N GLU A 45 41.80 -28.18 -28.31
CA GLU A 45 41.88 -29.11 -27.18
C GLU A 45 40.52 -29.70 -26.81
N GLU A 46 39.49 -28.85 -26.72
CA GLU A 46 38.11 -29.29 -26.46
C GLU A 46 37.60 -30.22 -27.54
N ARG A 47 37.95 -29.94 -28.79
CA ARG A 47 37.58 -30.77 -29.93
C ARG A 47 38.32 -32.10 -29.92
N HIS A 48 39.63 -32.09 -29.69
CA HIS A 48 40.43 -33.32 -29.58
C HIS A 48 39.91 -34.24 -28.47
N ALA A 49 39.52 -33.68 -27.32
CA ALA A 49 38.93 -34.45 -26.23
C ALA A 49 37.61 -35.12 -26.63
N LEU A 50 36.69 -34.37 -27.25
CA LEU A 50 35.39 -34.91 -27.69
C LEU A 50 35.49 -35.91 -28.84
N GLU A 51 36.35 -35.65 -29.83
CA GLU A 51 36.54 -36.55 -30.97
C GLU A 51 37.33 -37.81 -30.59
N GLY A 52 38.30 -37.69 -29.70
CA GLY A 52 39.00 -38.82 -29.08
C GLY A 52 38.03 -39.71 -28.28
N LEU A 53 37.10 -39.11 -27.54
CA LEU A 53 36.06 -39.85 -26.83
C LEU A 53 35.09 -40.55 -27.82
N LEU A 54 34.70 -39.88 -28.89
CA LEU A 54 33.73 -40.40 -29.87
C LEU A 54 34.34 -41.32 -30.93
N GLY A 55 35.67 -41.47 -30.98
CA GLY A 55 36.38 -42.22 -32.01
C GLY A 55 36.25 -41.61 -33.41
N ARG A 56 36.14 -40.28 -33.51
CA ARG A 56 35.98 -39.55 -34.78
C ARG A 56 37.32 -38.96 -35.23
N GLN A 57 37.52 -38.85 -36.54
CA GLN A 57 38.69 -38.15 -37.09
C GLN A 57 38.60 -36.64 -36.84
N THR A 58 39.73 -36.05 -36.43
CA THR A 58 39.82 -34.61 -36.16
C THR A 58 39.63 -33.80 -37.43
N ARG A 59 38.72 -32.81 -37.41
CA ARG A 59 38.59 -31.81 -38.49
C ARG A 59 38.93 -30.41 -37.99
N ASN A 60 39.29 -29.50 -38.90
CA ASN A 60 39.58 -28.10 -38.57
C ASN A 60 38.33 -27.21 -38.67
N SER A 61 37.33 -27.44 -37.82
CA SER A 61 36.14 -26.57 -37.67
C SER A 61 35.95 -26.11 -36.23
N ARG A 62 35.43 -24.88 -36.07
CA ARG A 62 35.06 -24.27 -34.77
C ARG A 62 33.66 -24.66 -34.28
N SER A 63 33.00 -25.63 -34.94
CA SER A 63 31.73 -26.21 -34.50
C SER A 63 31.75 -27.74 -34.56
N ILE A 64 31.02 -28.36 -33.64
CA ILE A 64 30.84 -29.82 -33.59
C ILE A 64 29.40 -30.17 -33.21
N GLN A 65 28.79 -31.09 -33.97
CA GLN A 65 27.48 -31.65 -33.66
C GLN A 65 27.65 -32.93 -32.83
N LEU A 66 26.97 -32.95 -31.69
CA LEU A 66 27.05 -33.99 -30.67
C LEU A 66 25.66 -34.56 -30.42
N SER A 67 25.64 -35.80 -29.95
CA SER A 67 24.46 -36.46 -29.41
C SER A 67 24.79 -36.87 -27.97
N VAL A 68 23.90 -36.59 -27.03
CA VAL A 68 24.06 -37.00 -25.62
C VAL A 68 24.18 -38.52 -25.56
N ALA A 69 23.30 -39.25 -26.25
CA ALA A 69 23.34 -40.70 -26.31
C ALA A 69 24.65 -41.26 -26.92
N ALA A 70 25.25 -40.54 -27.87
CA ALA A 70 26.56 -40.92 -28.41
C ALA A 70 27.70 -40.71 -27.40
N LEU A 71 27.66 -39.62 -26.62
CA LEU A 71 28.63 -39.33 -25.56
C LEU A 71 28.47 -40.31 -24.39
N ASP A 72 27.23 -40.60 -23.96
CA ASP A 72 26.93 -41.59 -22.92
C ASP A 72 27.48 -42.97 -23.31
N ARG A 73 27.15 -43.44 -24.52
CA ARG A 73 27.69 -44.72 -25.03
C ARG A 73 29.20 -44.73 -25.13
N ALA A 74 29.84 -43.60 -25.42
CA ALA A 74 31.29 -43.52 -25.51
C ALA A 74 31.95 -43.58 -24.12
N LEU A 75 31.41 -42.84 -23.14
CA LEU A 75 31.86 -42.85 -21.75
C LEU A 75 31.69 -44.23 -21.10
N ALA A 76 30.54 -44.87 -21.33
CA ALA A 76 30.25 -46.20 -20.82
C ALA A 76 31.19 -47.26 -21.44
N ARG A 77 31.37 -47.23 -22.77
CA ARG A 77 32.31 -48.15 -23.47
C ARG A 77 33.76 -47.98 -23.01
N ALA A 78 34.17 -46.76 -22.68
CA ALA A 78 35.50 -46.47 -22.19
C ALA A 78 35.69 -46.83 -20.69
N GLY A 79 34.62 -47.21 -19.99
CA GLY A 79 34.62 -47.50 -18.55
C GLY A 79 34.88 -46.26 -17.69
N LEU A 80 34.54 -45.07 -18.18
CA LEU A 80 34.86 -43.80 -17.52
C LEU A 80 33.71 -43.28 -16.63
N ALA A 81 32.47 -43.38 -17.13
CA ALA A 81 31.25 -42.96 -16.46
C ALA A 81 30.04 -43.64 -17.11
N ASP A 82 28.93 -43.76 -16.39
CA ASP A 82 27.72 -44.41 -16.89
C ASP A 82 26.95 -43.49 -17.86
N SER A 83 27.14 -42.17 -17.71
CA SER A 83 26.59 -41.14 -18.60
C SER A 83 27.46 -39.88 -18.58
N LEU A 84 27.17 -38.95 -19.48
CA LEU A 84 27.77 -37.62 -19.51
C LEU A 84 27.41 -36.79 -18.26
N SER A 85 26.21 -36.97 -17.69
CA SER A 85 25.85 -36.29 -16.44
C SER A 85 26.69 -36.83 -15.27
N ASP A 86 26.83 -38.15 -15.14
CA ASP A 86 27.67 -38.80 -14.12
C ASP A 86 29.15 -38.39 -14.27
N ALA A 87 29.65 -38.30 -15.51
CA ALA A 87 31.00 -37.79 -15.78
C ALA A 87 31.22 -36.35 -15.28
N ILE A 88 30.26 -35.46 -15.55
CA ILE A 88 30.33 -34.05 -15.11
C ILE A 88 30.18 -33.94 -13.59
N GLU A 89 29.32 -34.75 -12.97
CA GLU A 89 29.13 -34.75 -11.51
C GLU A 89 30.36 -35.24 -10.76
N ARG A 90 31.04 -36.27 -11.28
CA ARG A 90 32.30 -36.76 -10.71
C ARG A 90 33.43 -35.73 -10.77
N LEU A 91 33.44 -34.88 -11.80
CA LEU A 91 34.47 -33.87 -12.05
C LEU A 91 34.20 -32.53 -11.37
N ASP A 92 32.99 -31.99 -11.48
CA ASP A 92 32.64 -30.63 -11.05
C ASP A 92 31.57 -30.60 -9.94
N GLY A 93 31.13 -31.76 -9.43
CA GLY A 93 30.11 -31.88 -8.37
C GLY A 93 28.66 -31.94 -8.88
N PRO A 94 27.67 -32.12 -7.98
CA PRO A 94 26.28 -32.46 -8.33
C PRO A 94 25.59 -31.39 -9.19
N ILE A 95 24.92 -31.80 -10.29
CA ILE A 95 24.26 -30.87 -11.21
C ILE A 95 22.91 -30.43 -10.63
N ARG A 96 22.74 -29.11 -10.46
CA ARG A 96 21.45 -28.53 -10.02
C ARG A 96 20.55 -28.27 -11.21
N ASN A 97 19.39 -28.91 -11.25
CA ASN A 97 18.38 -28.62 -12.26
C ASN A 97 17.66 -27.31 -11.94
N ARG A 98 18.19 -26.19 -12.43
CA ARG A 98 17.66 -24.84 -12.14
C ARG A 98 16.24 -24.64 -12.67
N VAL A 99 15.84 -25.35 -13.72
CA VAL A 99 14.47 -25.31 -14.23
C VAL A 99 13.52 -25.97 -13.25
N ALA A 100 13.83 -27.20 -12.81
CA ALA A 100 13.03 -27.89 -11.81
C ALA A 100 13.00 -27.15 -10.46
N GLU A 101 14.11 -26.57 -10.01
CA GLU A 101 14.17 -25.75 -8.80
C GLU A 101 13.27 -24.51 -8.91
N ARG A 102 13.24 -23.84 -10.07
CA ARG A 102 12.34 -22.69 -10.33
C ARG A 102 10.88 -23.10 -10.39
N GLU A 103 10.57 -24.21 -11.04
CA GLU A 103 9.22 -24.77 -11.11
C GLU A 103 8.71 -25.14 -9.71
N GLN A 104 9.53 -25.81 -8.91
CA GLN A 104 9.22 -26.14 -7.51
C GLN A 104 9.00 -24.87 -6.68
N LEU A 105 9.89 -23.87 -6.79
CA LEU A 105 9.73 -22.61 -6.08
C LEU A 105 8.45 -21.87 -6.50
N SER A 106 8.13 -21.87 -7.80
CA SER A 106 6.91 -21.28 -8.33
C SER A 106 5.67 -22.01 -7.81
N ALA A 107 5.68 -23.35 -7.78
CA ALA A 107 4.60 -24.16 -7.25
C ALA A 107 4.38 -23.92 -5.75
N ARG A 108 5.47 -23.79 -4.96
CA ARG A 108 5.38 -23.43 -3.54
C ARG A 108 4.73 -22.07 -3.34
N TRP A 109 5.14 -21.06 -4.12
CA TRP A 109 4.50 -19.74 -4.06
C TRP A 109 3.03 -19.76 -4.44
N GLU A 110 2.65 -20.52 -5.47
CA GLU A 110 1.24 -20.64 -5.85
C GLU A 110 0.42 -21.32 -4.75
N SER A 111 0.97 -22.32 -4.08
CA SER A 111 0.34 -22.94 -2.91
C SER A 111 0.13 -21.95 -1.77
N VAL A 112 1.13 -21.12 -1.46
CA VAL A 112 1.05 -20.08 -0.42
C VAL A 112 -0.06 -19.07 -0.75
N PHE A 113 -0.16 -18.61 -1.99
CA PHE A 113 -1.20 -17.67 -2.39
C PHE A 113 -2.59 -18.31 -2.45
N ALA A 114 -2.70 -19.57 -2.92
CA ALA A 114 -3.97 -20.29 -3.00
C ALA A 114 -4.61 -20.58 -1.63
N ALA A 115 -3.81 -20.61 -0.55
CA ALA A 115 -4.30 -20.80 0.81
C ALA A 115 -5.07 -19.60 1.37
N VAL A 116 -4.85 -18.39 0.84
CA VAL A 116 -5.46 -17.15 1.33
C VAL A 116 -6.89 -17.01 0.81
N LYS A 117 -7.85 -16.93 1.75
CA LYS A 117 -9.30 -16.82 1.42
C LYS A 117 -9.96 -15.52 1.84
N ARG A 118 -9.33 -14.73 2.71
CA ARG A 118 -9.98 -13.56 3.32
C ARG A 118 -9.96 -12.36 2.37
N ALA A 119 -11.13 -11.77 2.11
CA ALA A 119 -11.35 -10.87 0.97
C ALA A 119 -10.32 -9.73 0.78
N PRO A 120 -9.95 -8.93 1.81
CA PRO A 120 -9.00 -7.83 1.61
C PRO A 120 -7.60 -8.31 1.20
N LEU A 121 -7.14 -9.42 1.81
CA LEU A 121 -5.85 -10.00 1.50
C LEU A 121 -5.87 -10.80 0.19
N ALA A 122 -6.97 -11.49 -0.10
CA ALA A 122 -7.18 -12.19 -1.37
C ALA A 122 -7.19 -11.21 -2.56
N ALA A 123 -7.82 -10.05 -2.40
CA ALA A 123 -7.79 -8.97 -3.39
C ALA A 123 -6.36 -8.48 -3.63
N LEU A 124 -5.58 -8.23 -2.56
CA LEU A 124 -4.18 -7.81 -2.68
C LEU A 124 -3.35 -8.82 -3.49
N ILE A 125 -3.44 -10.11 -3.19
CA ILE A 125 -2.64 -11.15 -3.87
C ILE A 125 -3.22 -11.60 -5.22
N SER A 126 -4.37 -11.07 -5.62
CA SER A 126 -4.90 -11.31 -6.97
C SER A 126 -4.11 -10.53 -8.03
N ASP A 127 -3.47 -9.43 -7.63
CA ASP A 127 -2.61 -8.61 -8.47
C ASP A 127 -1.12 -9.01 -8.38
N ALA A 128 -0.41 -8.85 -9.49
CA ALA A 128 1.02 -9.11 -9.59
C ALA A 128 1.85 -8.19 -8.66
N ALA A 129 1.44 -6.93 -8.48
CA ALA A 129 2.16 -6.02 -7.58
C ALA A 129 2.01 -6.45 -6.11
N GLY A 130 0.82 -6.87 -5.71
CA GLY A 130 0.59 -7.42 -4.36
C GLY A 130 1.34 -8.73 -4.11
N ARG A 131 1.34 -9.67 -5.06
CA ARG A 131 2.20 -10.88 -4.98
C ARG A 131 3.69 -10.52 -4.91
N GLY A 132 4.12 -9.52 -5.67
CA GLY A 132 5.49 -8.99 -5.65
C GLY A 132 5.87 -8.38 -4.30
N LEU A 133 4.95 -7.63 -3.67
CA LEU A 133 5.12 -7.07 -2.33
C LEU A 133 5.36 -8.18 -1.28
N VAL A 134 4.55 -9.24 -1.29
CA VAL A 134 4.72 -10.39 -0.38
C VAL A 134 6.08 -11.04 -0.58
N LYS A 135 6.45 -11.37 -1.82
CA LYS A 135 7.75 -12.00 -2.14
C LYS A 135 8.92 -11.14 -1.67
N ARG A 136 8.85 -9.81 -1.87
CA ARG A 136 9.89 -8.88 -1.43
C ARG A 136 10.02 -8.86 0.09
N LEU A 137 8.91 -8.73 0.82
CA LEU A 137 8.91 -8.70 2.28
C LEU A 137 9.33 -10.03 2.92
N ALA A 138 9.08 -11.14 2.23
CA ALA A 138 9.48 -12.48 2.64
C ALA A 138 10.93 -12.86 2.24
N GLY A 139 11.68 -11.97 1.58
CA GLY A 139 13.02 -12.31 1.08
C GLY A 139 13.02 -13.39 -0.02
N SER A 140 11.92 -13.51 -0.76
CA SER A 140 11.65 -14.56 -1.77
C SER A 140 11.59 -16.00 -1.22
N ASP A 141 11.48 -16.17 0.10
CA ASP A 141 11.30 -17.45 0.76
C ASP A 141 9.80 -17.78 0.97
N PRO A 142 9.27 -18.88 0.39
CA PRO A 142 7.86 -19.26 0.56
C PRO A 142 7.45 -19.51 2.01
N ASP A 143 8.31 -20.10 2.83
CA ASP A 143 7.97 -20.42 4.23
C ASP A 143 7.82 -19.14 5.07
N SER A 144 8.67 -18.14 4.81
CA SER A 144 8.53 -16.80 5.37
C SER A 144 7.28 -16.08 4.82
N GLY A 145 6.96 -16.28 3.53
CA GLY A 145 5.75 -15.75 2.91
C GLY A 145 4.47 -16.26 3.57
N GLU A 146 4.40 -17.57 3.83
CA GLU A 146 3.30 -18.21 4.53
C GLU A 146 3.12 -17.62 5.94
N ARG A 147 4.19 -17.58 6.75
CA ARG A 147 4.14 -16.98 8.09
C ARG A 147 3.69 -15.51 8.11
N LEU A 148 4.11 -14.74 7.11
CA LEU A 148 3.68 -13.34 6.97
C LEU A 148 2.19 -13.25 6.70
N LEU A 149 1.68 -14.02 5.74
CA LEU A 149 0.26 -14.03 5.38
C LEU A 149 -0.60 -14.52 6.56
N ASP A 150 -0.16 -15.54 7.30
CA ASP A 150 -0.81 -15.99 8.54
C ASP A 150 -0.85 -14.90 9.62
N GLY A 151 0.23 -14.15 9.77
CA GLY A 151 0.27 -12.97 10.64
C GLY A 151 -0.74 -11.91 10.22
N VAL A 152 -0.80 -11.59 8.94
CA VAL A 152 -1.77 -10.63 8.38
C VAL A 152 -3.20 -11.12 8.62
N MET A 153 -3.49 -12.40 8.37
CA MET A 153 -4.82 -12.98 8.60
C MET A 153 -5.25 -12.87 10.06
N ARG A 154 -4.38 -13.19 11.03
CA ARG A 154 -4.65 -13.03 12.47
C ARG A 154 -5.00 -11.59 12.87
N VAL A 155 -4.38 -10.61 12.23
CA VAL A 155 -4.69 -9.19 12.46
C VAL A 155 -6.06 -8.86 11.85
N LEU A 156 -6.30 -9.23 10.59
CA LEU A 156 -7.57 -8.97 9.89
C LEU A 156 -8.77 -9.67 10.54
N GLU A 157 -8.58 -10.81 11.20
CA GLU A 157 -9.63 -11.51 11.96
C GLU A 157 -10.06 -10.78 13.22
N ARG A 158 -9.19 -9.92 13.76
CA ARG A 158 -9.48 -9.08 14.91
C ARG A 158 -10.09 -7.74 14.53
N LEU A 159 -10.22 -7.41 13.24
CA LEU A 159 -10.85 -6.15 12.80
C LEU A 159 -12.35 -6.36 12.50
N PRO A 160 -13.20 -5.33 12.71
CA PRO A 160 -12.87 -4.03 13.28
C PRO A 160 -12.72 -4.06 14.81
N GLN A 161 -12.06 -3.04 15.35
CA GLN A 161 -11.89 -2.79 16.78
C GLN A 161 -12.71 -1.57 17.23
N GLN A 162 -12.74 -1.32 18.54
CA GLN A 162 -13.39 -0.14 19.10
C GLN A 162 -12.44 0.63 20.03
N GLY A 163 -11.56 1.42 19.43
CA GLY A 163 -10.64 2.28 20.16
C GLY A 163 -9.47 1.54 20.81
N VAL A 164 -8.96 0.47 20.17
CA VAL A 164 -7.81 -0.30 20.66
C VAL A 164 -6.49 0.29 20.11
N PRO A 165 -5.47 0.56 20.95
CA PRO A 165 -4.16 1.01 20.46
C PRO A 165 -3.50 0.01 19.51
N LEU A 166 -2.81 0.50 18.48
CA LEU A 166 -2.12 -0.36 17.51
C LEU A 166 -1.16 -1.35 18.17
N SER A 167 -0.39 -0.89 19.16
CA SER A 167 0.57 -1.74 19.89
C SER A 167 -0.10 -2.88 20.65
N ARG A 168 -1.31 -2.66 21.17
CA ARG A 168 -2.10 -3.70 21.82
C ARG A 168 -2.65 -4.70 20.81
N LEU A 169 -3.19 -4.22 19.68
CA LEU A 169 -3.62 -5.11 18.59
C LEU A 169 -2.46 -5.99 18.12
N ALA A 170 -1.26 -5.41 17.96
CA ALA A 170 -0.07 -6.12 17.55
C ALA A 170 0.34 -7.19 18.59
N ALA A 171 0.38 -6.83 19.88
CA ALA A 171 0.69 -7.77 20.96
C ALA A 171 -0.33 -8.92 21.01
N ASP A 172 -1.62 -8.62 20.91
CA ASP A 172 -2.67 -9.64 21.01
C ASP A 172 -2.70 -10.57 19.77
N ALA A 173 -2.43 -10.04 18.57
CA ALA A 173 -2.47 -10.82 17.33
C ALA A 173 -1.17 -11.59 17.04
N LEU A 174 -0.03 -11.01 17.40
CA LEU A 174 1.30 -11.42 16.93
C LEU A 174 2.30 -11.67 18.05
N VAL A 175 1.92 -11.44 19.32
CA VAL A 175 2.80 -11.55 20.49
C VAL A 175 4.03 -10.62 20.38
N ASP A 176 3.89 -9.54 19.62
CA ASP A 176 4.90 -8.48 19.42
C ASP A 176 4.18 -7.14 19.29
N ALA A 177 4.34 -6.26 20.28
CA ALA A 177 3.69 -4.95 20.33
C ALA A 177 4.12 -4.01 19.20
N HIS A 178 5.23 -4.31 18.52
CA HIS A 178 5.80 -3.51 17.44
C HIS A 178 5.66 -4.17 16.07
N ALA A 179 4.94 -5.31 15.95
CA ALA A 179 4.84 -6.02 14.68
C ALA A 179 4.03 -5.28 13.60
N LEU A 180 3.24 -4.28 13.99
CA LEU A 180 2.43 -3.45 13.09
C LEU A 180 2.98 -2.04 12.88
N ASP A 181 4.14 -1.73 13.46
CA ASP A 181 4.78 -0.41 13.33
C ASP A 181 5.17 -0.12 11.87
N GLU A 182 5.43 1.15 11.59
CA GLU A 182 5.84 1.60 10.26
C GLU A 182 7.10 0.86 9.76
N GLY A 183 7.06 0.41 8.50
CA GLY A 183 8.14 -0.36 7.89
C GLY A 183 8.18 -1.85 8.26
N ARG A 184 7.34 -2.32 9.18
CA ARG A 184 7.27 -3.74 9.52
C ARG A 184 6.50 -4.52 8.44
N PRO A 185 6.92 -5.75 8.09
CA PRO A 185 6.30 -6.52 7.00
C PRO A 185 4.80 -6.75 7.16
N ILE A 186 4.35 -7.17 8.35
CA ILE A 186 2.93 -7.46 8.59
C ILE A 186 2.10 -6.18 8.57
N GLY A 187 2.54 -5.11 9.26
CA GLY A 187 1.87 -3.81 9.21
C GLY A 187 1.73 -3.26 7.78
N THR A 188 2.78 -3.39 6.97
CA THR A 188 2.78 -2.99 5.55
C THR A 188 1.74 -3.75 4.74
N LEU A 189 1.66 -5.07 4.92
CA LEU A 189 0.70 -5.92 4.19
C LEU A 189 -0.75 -5.69 4.65
N VAL A 190 -0.99 -5.50 5.96
CA VAL A 190 -2.33 -5.18 6.47
C VAL A 190 -2.81 -3.85 5.88
N LEU A 191 -1.98 -2.82 5.90
CA LEU A 191 -2.32 -1.52 5.30
C LEU A 191 -2.57 -1.63 3.79
N ALA A 192 -1.75 -2.38 3.06
CA ALA A 192 -1.96 -2.61 1.64
C ALA A 192 -3.28 -3.35 1.36
N ALA A 193 -3.63 -4.34 2.17
CA ALA A 193 -4.89 -5.07 2.06
C ALA A 193 -6.12 -4.19 2.38
N LEU A 194 -6.00 -3.29 3.37
CA LEU A 194 -7.11 -2.41 3.80
C LEU A 194 -7.34 -1.21 2.87
N ARG A 195 -6.28 -0.65 2.25
CA ARG A 195 -6.39 0.46 1.29
C ARG A 195 -7.02 0.06 -0.03
N GLY A 196 -6.80 -1.19 -0.48
CA GLY A 196 -7.11 -1.59 -1.85
C GLY A 196 -6.18 -0.92 -2.87
N ALA A 197 -6.58 -0.93 -4.14
CA ALA A 197 -5.71 -0.58 -5.28
C ALA A 197 -5.50 0.94 -5.49
N GLU A 198 -6.32 1.80 -4.89
CA GLU A 198 -6.45 3.20 -5.34
C GLU A 198 -6.23 4.27 -4.25
N ASP A 199 -5.91 3.89 -3.01
CA ASP A 199 -5.98 4.84 -1.90
C ASP A 199 -4.61 5.28 -1.34
N ALA A 200 -4.29 6.56 -1.50
CA ALA A 200 -3.09 7.21 -0.94
C ALA A 200 -3.27 7.61 0.55
N GLU A 201 -4.20 6.96 1.26
CA GLU A 201 -4.53 7.30 2.64
C GLU A 201 -3.36 7.07 3.59
N ARG A 202 -3.17 8.01 4.51
CA ARG A 202 -2.15 7.91 5.56
C ARG A 202 -2.48 6.69 6.44
N ALA A 203 -1.45 5.99 6.90
CA ALA A 203 -1.61 4.77 7.71
C ALA A 203 -2.54 5.00 8.92
N ARG A 204 -2.45 6.17 9.57
CA ARG A 204 -3.32 6.57 10.69
C ARG A 204 -4.80 6.57 10.37
N ASP A 205 -5.17 6.97 9.17
CA ASP A 205 -6.57 7.08 8.77
C ASP A 205 -7.15 5.69 8.45
N VAL A 206 -6.35 4.83 7.80
CA VAL A 206 -6.71 3.43 7.53
C VAL A 206 -6.94 2.65 8.82
N TRP A 207 -6.02 2.75 9.79
CA TRP A 207 -6.19 2.09 11.08
C TRP A 207 -7.41 2.62 11.86
N ALA A 208 -7.64 3.94 11.83
CA ALA A 208 -8.78 4.55 12.50
C ALA A 208 -10.13 4.10 11.91
N LYS A 209 -10.23 3.90 10.59
CA LYS A 209 -11.43 3.31 9.94
C LYS A 209 -11.75 1.91 10.48
N CYS A 210 -10.73 1.17 10.89
CA CYS A 210 -10.89 -0.13 11.54
C CYS A 210 -10.99 -0.04 13.07
N GLY A 211 -11.15 1.17 13.62
CA GLY A 211 -11.26 1.43 15.05
C GLY A 211 -9.98 1.18 15.85
N VAL A 212 -8.83 1.23 15.18
CA VAL A 212 -7.49 1.08 15.79
C VAL A 212 -6.86 2.46 15.96
N LEU A 213 -6.30 2.71 17.15
CA LEU A 213 -5.78 4.00 17.54
C LEU A 213 -4.28 4.12 17.28
N MET A 214 -3.90 5.13 16.49
CA MET A 214 -2.54 5.65 16.38
C MET A 214 -2.54 7.14 16.71
N GLY A 215 -1.74 7.56 17.70
CA GLY A 215 -1.71 8.95 18.15
C GLY A 215 -3.08 9.43 18.64
N GLU A 216 -3.72 8.68 19.55
CA GLU A 216 -5.15 8.82 19.89
C GLU A 216 -5.57 10.20 20.44
N LEU A 217 -4.59 11.01 20.85
CA LEU A 217 -4.75 12.38 21.38
C LEU A 217 -4.19 13.46 20.43
N SER A 218 -3.64 13.08 19.28
CA SER A 218 -3.02 13.99 18.31
C SER A 218 -4.00 14.36 17.20
N ALA A 219 -4.03 15.64 16.81
CA ALA A 219 -4.98 16.21 15.84
C ALA A 219 -6.45 15.93 16.22
N PRO A 220 -6.93 16.42 17.38
CA PRO A 220 -8.33 16.31 17.75
C PRO A 220 -9.23 17.13 16.80
N ALA A 221 -10.50 16.75 16.68
CA ALA A 221 -11.48 17.50 15.91
C ALA A 221 -12.02 18.69 16.71
N ILE A 222 -12.03 19.88 16.11
CA ILE A 222 -12.58 21.09 16.71
C ILE A 222 -14.06 21.18 16.36
N ALA A 223 -14.89 21.52 17.34
CA ALA A 223 -16.30 21.78 17.10
C ALA A 223 -16.86 22.83 18.05
N LEU A 224 -17.90 23.53 17.60
CA LEU A 224 -18.66 24.51 18.38
C LEU A 224 -20.15 24.17 18.31
N ASN A 225 -20.83 24.26 19.44
CA ASN A 225 -22.28 24.10 19.60
C ASN A 225 -22.87 22.80 19.02
N LEU A 226 -22.12 21.69 18.93
CA LEU A 226 -22.69 20.39 18.54
C LEU A 226 -23.69 19.87 19.58
N PRO A 227 -24.95 19.61 19.21
CA PRO A 227 -25.93 19.04 20.12
C PRO A 227 -25.73 17.52 20.25
N ALA A 228 -25.74 17.02 21.48
CA ALA A 228 -25.61 15.61 21.81
C ALA A 228 -26.32 15.28 23.12
N ALA A 229 -26.74 14.01 23.27
CA ALA A 229 -27.36 13.52 24.50
C ALA A 229 -26.35 13.42 25.66
N ASP A 230 -26.81 13.68 26.89
CA ASP A 230 -26.06 13.52 28.14
C ASP A 230 -26.06 12.03 28.59
N GLU A 231 -25.59 11.15 27.72
CA GLU A 231 -25.49 9.71 28.03
C GLU A 231 -24.05 9.21 27.99
N SER A 232 -23.13 9.99 27.43
CA SER A 232 -21.70 9.65 27.36
C SER A 232 -20.82 10.81 27.85
N PRO A 233 -19.57 10.54 28.26
CA PRO A 233 -18.63 11.61 28.61
C PRO A 233 -18.45 12.64 27.49
N GLY A 234 -18.43 12.19 26.23
CA GLY A 234 -18.32 13.11 25.08
C GLY A 234 -19.59 13.92 24.85
N GLY A 235 -20.77 13.33 25.07
CA GLY A 235 -22.05 14.06 25.03
C GLY A 235 -22.15 15.14 26.11
N ARG A 236 -21.72 14.83 27.35
CA ARG A 236 -21.62 15.82 28.45
C ARG A 236 -20.71 16.98 28.13
N LEU A 237 -19.53 16.69 27.59
CA LEU A 237 -18.57 17.73 27.19
C LEU A 237 -19.17 18.62 26.09
N ALA A 238 -19.83 18.02 25.09
CA ALA A 238 -20.52 18.75 24.03
C ALA A 238 -21.60 19.68 24.59
N GLN A 239 -22.45 19.18 25.49
CA GLN A 239 -23.53 19.95 26.09
C GLN A 239 -23.01 21.09 26.96
N SER A 240 -21.99 20.83 27.78
CA SER A 240 -21.40 21.83 28.67
C SER A 240 -20.77 22.97 27.87
N ALA A 241 -20.00 22.63 26.83
CA ALA A 241 -19.39 23.60 25.93
C ALA A 241 -20.44 24.41 25.17
N ARG A 242 -21.47 23.74 24.62
CA ARG A 242 -22.59 24.40 23.93
C ARG A 242 -23.35 25.37 24.85
N ALA A 243 -23.51 25.05 26.14
CA ALA A 243 -24.15 25.94 27.10
C ALA A 243 -23.36 27.23 27.33
N MET A 244 -22.03 27.19 27.16
CA MET A 244 -21.13 28.33 27.27
C MET A 244 -20.84 29.01 25.93
N GLY A 245 -21.16 28.36 24.80
CA GLY A 245 -20.77 28.84 23.47
C GLY A 245 -19.29 28.68 23.17
N GLU A 246 -18.63 27.72 23.81
CA GLU A 246 -17.17 27.53 23.73
C GLU A 246 -16.78 26.41 22.75
N PRO A 247 -15.73 26.58 21.93
CA PRO A 247 -15.19 25.50 21.10
C PRO A 247 -14.59 24.37 21.96
N ILE A 248 -14.69 23.14 21.46
CA ILE A 248 -14.11 21.95 22.10
C ILE A 248 -13.37 21.06 21.13
N HIS A 249 -12.43 20.30 21.70
CA HIS A 249 -11.63 19.30 21.00
C HIS A 249 -12.12 17.89 21.32
N PHE A 250 -12.52 17.15 20.30
CA PHE A 250 -12.81 15.72 20.38
C PHE A 250 -11.59 14.90 19.95
N SER A 251 -10.96 14.21 20.90
CA SER A 251 -9.91 13.24 20.57
C SER A 251 -10.48 12.03 19.85
N LEU A 252 -9.67 11.40 18.98
CA LEU A 252 -10.04 10.14 18.32
C LEU A 252 -10.42 9.05 19.34
N ARG A 253 -9.72 9.02 20.48
CA ARG A 253 -10.01 8.11 21.58
C ARG A 253 -11.45 8.26 22.10
N LEU A 254 -11.86 9.50 22.38
CA LEU A 254 -13.19 9.80 22.91
C LEU A 254 -14.26 9.39 21.91
N LEU A 255 -14.07 9.75 20.64
CA LEU A 255 -14.99 9.45 19.54
C LEU A 255 -15.17 7.94 19.29
N LEU A 256 -14.13 7.13 19.47
CA LEU A 256 -14.21 5.68 19.20
C LEU A 256 -14.64 4.85 20.42
N ARG A 257 -14.18 5.19 21.64
CA ARG A 257 -14.49 4.38 22.84
C ARG A 257 -15.84 4.69 23.45
N THR A 258 -16.23 5.96 23.43
CA THR A 258 -17.48 6.44 24.02
C THR A 258 -18.10 7.47 23.08
N PRO A 259 -18.54 7.04 21.88
CA PRO A 259 -19.09 7.95 20.87
C PRO A 259 -20.26 8.75 21.46
N PRO A 260 -20.30 10.08 21.28
CA PRO A 260 -21.49 10.87 21.60
C PRO A 260 -22.69 10.43 20.76
N GLN A 261 -23.87 10.45 21.36
CA GLN A 261 -25.12 10.33 20.59
C GLN A 261 -25.49 11.73 20.09
N TRP A 262 -25.31 11.98 18.80
CA TRP A 262 -25.50 13.31 18.21
C TRP A 262 -26.98 13.63 17.92
N ASP A 263 -27.49 14.74 18.45
CA ASP A 263 -28.87 15.19 18.25
C ASP A 263 -28.99 16.10 17.01
N VAL A 264 -28.55 15.58 15.88
CA VAL A 264 -28.34 16.33 14.62
C VAL A 264 -29.22 15.86 13.45
N ARG A 265 -30.15 14.94 13.68
CA ARG A 265 -31.05 14.45 12.61
C ARG A 265 -31.75 15.62 11.92
N SER A 266 -31.57 15.71 10.59
CA SER A 266 -32.11 16.76 9.72
C SER A 266 -31.68 18.19 10.08
N ARG A 267 -30.65 18.36 10.92
CA ARG A 267 -30.07 19.66 11.24
C ARG A 267 -28.90 19.96 10.31
N VAL A 268 -28.75 21.23 9.94
CA VAL A 268 -27.55 21.68 9.26
C VAL A 268 -26.40 21.70 10.27
N VAL A 269 -25.29 21.09 9.91
CA VAL A 269 -24.01 21.21 10.62
C VAL A 269 -23.00 21.76 9.62
N PHE A 270 -22.46 22.92 9.95
CA PHE A 270 -21.46 23.58 9.13
C PHE A 270 -20.10 22.93 9.33
N VAL A 271 -19.28 22.98 8.29
CA VAL A 271 -17.92 22.46 8.28
C VAL A 271 -17.04 23.54 7.64
N CYS A 272 -16.01 23.99 8.36
CA CYS A 272 -15.01 24.92 7.82
C CYS A 272 -13.62 24.26 7.81
N GLU A 273 -12.71 24.80 7.01
CA GLU A 273 -11.33 24.30 6.99
C GLU A 273 -10.52 24.86 8.15
N ASN A 274 -10.65 26.16 8.40
CA ASN A 274 -9.77 26.96 9.24
C ASN A 274 -10.34 27.11 10.66
N PRO A 275 -9.53 26.86 11.71
CA PRO A 275 -9.96 27.05 13.09
C PRO A 275 -10.33 28.50 13.44
N ALA A 276 -9.79 29.48 12.71
CA ALA A 276 -10.13 30.90 12.91
C ALA A 276 -11.62 31.17 12.73
N VAL A 277 -12.29 30.50 11.79
CA VAL A 277 -13.74 30.61 11.56
C VAL A 277 -14.51 30.20 12.82
N VAL A 278 -14.11 29.12 13.48
CA VAL A 278 -14.75 28.63 14.72
C VAL A 278 -14.49 29.60 15.88
N ALA A 279 -13.26 30.10 16.01
CA ALA A 279 -12.91 31.06 17.06
C ALA A 279 -13.74 32.35 16.92
N ILE A 280 -13.82 32.93 15.71
CA ILE A 280 -14.59 34.14 15.45
C ILE A 280 -16.09 33.90 15.66
N ALA A 281 -16.61 32.73 15.26
CA ALA A 281 -18.01 32.36 15.52
C ALA A 281 -18.31 32.26 17.02
N ALA A 282 -17.41 31.69 17.82
CA ALA A 282 -17.55 31.64 19.27
C ALA A 282 -17.52 33.05 19.88
N ASP A 283 -16.56 33.90 19.48
CA ASP A 283 -16.42 35.27 19.99
C ASP A 283 -17.62 36.16 19.67
N ARG A 284 -18.15 36.08 18.44
CA ARG A 284 -19.22 36.99 17.97
C ARG A 284 -20.63 36.48 18.22
N LEU A 285 -20.84 35.17 18.16
CA LEU A 285 -22.18 34.56 18.24
C LEU A 285 -22.36 33.70 19.50
N GLY A 286 -21.28 33.16 20.07
CA GLY A 286 -21.30 32.27 21.24
C GLY A 286 -22.33 31.15 21.08
N LYS A 287 -23.24 31.02 22.06
CA LYS A 287 -24.35 30.04 22.02
C LYS A 287 -25.36 30.24 20.88
N GLY A 288 -25.35 31.41 20.24
CA GLY A 288 -26.19 31.74 19.09
C GLY A 288 -25.64 31.23 17.75
N ALA A 289 -24.40 30.73 17.71
CA ALA A 289 -23.87 30.07 16.53
C ALA A 289 -24.54 28.72 16.27
N ALA A 290 -24.85 28.45 15.01
CA ALA A 290 -25.22 27.13 14.53
C ALA A 290 -24.07 26.12 14.77
N PRO A 291 -24.36 24.81 14.82
CA PRO A 291 -23.33 23.81 15.03
C PRO A 291 -22.31 23.80 13.89
N ILE A 292 -21.02 23.90 14.24
CA ILE A 292 -19.91 23.91 13.27
C ILE A 292 -18.77 22.99 13.71
N VAL A 293 -18.15 22.33 12.73
CA VAL A 293 -16.94 21.48 12.88
C VAL A 293 -15.83 22.06 12.02
N CYS A 294 -14.59 22.03 12.51
CA CYS A 294 -13.43 22.45 11.73
C CYS A 294 -12.58 21.24 11.33
N THR A 295 -12.15 21.20 10.07
CA THR A 295 -11.29 20.12 9.55
C THR A 295 -9.81 20.32 9.84
N ASP A 296 -9.38 21.57 10.07
CA ASP A 296 -7.99 22.00 10.30
C ASP A 296 -7.08 21.50 9.16
N GLY A 297 -7.44 21.91 7.94
CA GLY A 297 -6.89 21.39 6.69
C GLY A 297 -7.50 20.04 6.28
N MET A 298 -6.70 19.17 5.65
CA MET A 298 -7.13 17.84 5.20
C MET A 298 -7.56 16.95 6.38
N PRO A 299 -8.83 16.51 6.46
CA PRO A 299 -9.36 15.78 7.61
C PRO A 299 -8.48 14.61 8.03
N SER A 300 -8.04 14.61 9.29
CA SER A 300 -7.38 13.47 9.92
C SER A 300 -8.39 12.50 10.53
N ALA A 301 -7.91 11.37 11.06
CA ALA A 301 -8.73 10.36 11.72
C ALA A 301 -9.84 10.90 12.65
N ALA A 302 -9.57 11.87 13.53
CA ALA A 302 -10.58 12.38 14.46
C ALA A 302 -11.71 13.12 13.73
N GLN A 303 -11.36 14.02 12.82
CA GLN A 303 -12.31 14.76 11.98
C GLN A 303 -13.13 13.81 11.10
N ARG A 304 -12.48 12.82 10.47
CA ARG A 304 -13.15 11.81 9.64
C ARG A 304 -14.16 11.00 10.45
N VAL A 305 -13.80 10.56 11.66
CA VAL A 305 -14.71 9.82 12.55
C VAL A 305 -15.87 10.71 12.99
N LEU A 306 -15.62 11.96 13.39
CA LEU A 306 -16.68 12.90 13.79
C LEU A 306 -17.66 13.17 12.64
N LEU A 307 -17.16 13.51 11.45
CA LEU A 307 -18.01 13.76 10.27
C LEU A 307 -18.81 12.51 9.88
N THR A 308 -18.22 11.32 9.98
CA THR A 308 -18.93 10.04 9.75
C THR A 308 -20.06 9.85 10.76
N GLN A 309 -19.81 10.10 12.05
CA GLN A 309 -20.82 9.98 13.10
C GLN A 309 -21.97 10.98 12.90
N LEU A 310 -21.66 12.22 12.54
CA LEU A 310 -22.66 13.26 12.26
C LEU A 310 -23.51 12.92 11.03
N ALA A 311 -22.87 12.50 9.93
CA ALA A 311 -23.58 12.06 8.72
C ALA A 311 -24.48 10.84 9.01
N THR A 312 -23.98 9.86 9.77
CA THR A 312 -24.74 8.66 10.19
C THR A 312 -25.91 9.02 11.11
N ALA A 313 -25.75 10.01 11.97
CA ALA A 313 -26.83 10.56 12.81
C ALA A 313 -27.86 11.40 12.01
N GLY A 314 -27.62 11.63 10.72
CA GLY A 314 -28.53 12.31 9.81
C GLY A 314 -28.33 13.83 9.72
N ALA A 315 -27.14 14.34 10.05
CA ALA A 315 -26.80 15.75 9.83
C ALA A 315 -26.75 16.09 8.33
N ALA A 316 -27.22 17.28 7.97
CA ALA A 316 -27.01 17.87 6.65
C ALA A 316 -25.71 18.69 6.68
N LEU A 317 -24.61 18.09 6.23
CA LEU A 317 -23.29 18.72 6.26
C LEU A 317 -23.14 19.80 5.17
N ARG A 318 -22.58 20.94 5.55
CA ARG A 318 -22.36 22.12 4.70
C ARG A 318 -20.91 22.59 4.81
N TYR A 319 -20.12 22.43 3.76
CA TYR A 319 -18.67 22.66 3.77
C TYR A 319 -18.27 23.99 3.12
N HIS A 320 -17.44 24.75 3.80
CA HIS A 320 -16.66 25.87 3.28
C HIS A 320 -15.16 25.63 3.54
N GLY A 321 -14.31 26.22 2.72
CA GLY A 321 -12.86 26.17 2.85
C GLY A 321 -12.21 27.26 2.01
N ASP A 322 -10.88 27.30 2.00
CA ASP A 322 -10.16 28.30 1.22
C ASP A 322 -10.39 28.09 -0.29
N PHE A 323 -10.54 29.19 -1.02
CA PHE A 323 -10.49 29.15 -2.49
C PHE A 323 -9.03 29.13 -2.96
N ASP A 324 -8.36 28.01 -2.73
CA ASP A 324 -7.10 27.66 -3.37
C ASP A 324 -7.09 26.20 -3.82
N TRP A 325 -6.04 25.73 -4.49
CA TRP A 325 -6.02 24.35 -4.99
C TRP A 325 -5.97 23.29 -3.88
N ALA A 326 -5.46 23.62 -2.69
CA ALA A 326 -5.47 22.72 -1.54
C ALA A 326 -6.86 22.63 -0.91
N GLY A 327 -7.53 23.76 -0.69
CA GLY A 327 -8.91 23.88 -0.22
C GLY A 327 -9.90 23.23 -1.19
N ILE A 328 -9.70 23.34 -2.50
CA ILE A 328 -10.49 22.56 -3.48
C ILE A 328 -10.28 21.06 -3.31
N ALA A 329 -9.04 20.60 -3.10
CA ALA A 329 -8.77 19.18 -2.86
C ALA A 329 -9.41 18.67 -1.56
N ILE A 330 -9.43 19.50 -0.51
CA ILE A 330 -10.11 19.19 0.76
C ILE A 330 -11.63 19.16 0.56
N GLY A 331 -12.19 20.14 -0.15
CA GLY A 331 -13.61 20.19 -0.51
C GLY A 331 -14.06 18.94 -1.27
N ASN A 332 -13.29 18.51 -2.28
CA ASN A 332 -13.56 17.27 -3.02
C ASN A 332 -13.59 16.07 -2.08
N PHE A 333 -12.60 15.96 -1.18
CA PHE A 333 -12.54 14.88 -0.22
C PHE A 333 -13.76 14.88 0.73
N VAL A 334 -14.10 16.02 1.32
CA VAL A 334 -15.19 16.14 2.30
C VAL A 334 -16.54 15.87 1.65
N MET A 335 -16.81 16.47 0.48
CA MET A 335 -18.08 16.29 -0.23
C MET A 335 -18.26 14.85 -0.71
N LYS A 336 -17.22 14.24 -1.29
CA LYS A 336 -17.26 12.84 -1.74
C LYS A 336 -17.41 11.86 -0.58
N SER A 337 -16.69 12.08 0.52
CA SER A 337 -16.61 11.11 1.62
C SER A 337 -17.79 11.19 2.60
N PHE A 338 -18.39 12.37 2.77
CA PHE A 338 -19.42 12.62 3.77
C PHE A 338 -20.72 13.18 3.19
N ALA A 339 -20.86 13.22 1.86
CA ALA A 339 -22.01 13.78 1.16
C ALA A 339 -22.34 15.24 1.57
N ALA A 340 -21.31 16.00 1.95
CA ALA A 340 -21.47 17.42 2.28
C ALA A 340 -21.81 18.23 1.02
N LYS A 341 -22.54 19.33 1.20
CA LYS A 341 -22.85 20.29 0.13
C LYS A 341 -22.03 21.56 0.31
N PRO A 342 -21.73 22.31 -0.77
CA PRO A 342 -21.03 23.59 -0.63
C PRO A 342 -21.83 24.56 0.25
N TRP A 343 -21.08 25.33 1.03
CA TRP A 343 -21.51 26.47 1.84
C TRP A 343 -20.70 27.66 1.38
N ARG A 344 -21.32 28.57 0.62
CA ARG A 344 -20.64 29.73 0.02
C ARG A 344 -19.33 29.36 -0.66
N PHE A 345 -19.30 28.24 -1.37
CA PHE A 345 -18.11 27.64 -1.94
C PHE A 345 -18.32 27.25 -3.41
N ALA A 346 -18.99 28.13 -4.17
CA ALA A 346 -19.30 27.97 -5.59
C ALA A 346 -18.66 29.07 -6.46
N GLU A 347 -18.79 28.97 -7.78
CA GLU A 347 -18.29 29.96 -8.75
C GLU A 347 -18.75 31.39 -8.41
N ASP A 348 -20.04 31.55 -8.10
CA ASP A 348 -20.64 32.85 -7.77
C ASP A 348 -20.08 33.44 -6.46
N ASP A 349 -19.85 32.60 -5.45
CA ASP A 349 -19.31 33.02 -4.15
C ASP A 349 -17.86 33.50 -4.28
N TYR A 350 -17.06 32.80 -5.10
CA TYR A 350 -15.71 33.23 -5.43
C TYR A 350 -15.75 34.54 -6.22
N ALA A 351 -16.62 34.64 -7.25
CA ALA A 351 -16.70 35.82 -8.10
C ALA A 351 -17.13 37.08 -7.34
N SER A 352 -17.98 36.97 -6.31
CA SER A 352 -18.43 38.11 -5.52
C SER A 352 -17.35 38.68 -4.59
N HIS A 353 -16.33 37.90 -4.24
CA HIS A 353 -15.27 38.30 -3.30
C HIS A 353 -13.86 38.33 -3.91
N ALA A 354 -13.69 37.80 -5.13
CA ALA A 354 -12.41 37.79 -5.83
C ALA A 354 -11.94 39.23 -6.11
N THR A 355 -10.96 39.68 -5.32
CA THR A 355 -10.19 40.87 -5.62
C THR A 355 -8.95 40.46 -6.42
N HIS A 356 -8.45 41.31 -7.32
CA HIS A 356 -7.16 41.07 -8.02
C HIS A 356 -5.96 41.33 -7.09
N ALA A 357 -6.13 41.06 -5.80
CA ALA A 357 -5.18 41.31 -4.73
C ALA A 357 -5.16 40.09 -3.80
N GLY A 358 -3.97 39.65 -3.40
CA GLY A 358 -3.78 38.47 -2.56
C GLY A 358 -2.71 37.51 -3.09
N ARG A 359 -2.63 36.33 -2.48
CA ARG A 359 -1.70 35.27 -2.90
C ARG A 359 -2.10 34.74 -4.28
N ARG A 360 -1.12 34.56 -5.17
CA ARG A 360 -1.35 33.98 -6.50
C ARG A 360 -1.51 32.46 -6.43
N LEU A 361 -2.40 31.93 -7.27
CA LEU A 361 -2.56 30.49 -7.48
C LEU A 361 -1.46 29.98 -8.40
N THR A 362 -0.36 29.48 -7.83
CA THR A 362 0.80 28.97 -8.58
C THR A 362 0.84 27.45 -8.72
N ASP A 363 0.11 26.73 -7.86
CA ASP A 363 0.13 25.27 -7.84
C ASP A 363 -0.69 24.66 -8.98
N ALA A 364 -0.54 23.34 -9.15
CA ALA A 364 -1.28 22.58 -10.16
C ALA A 364 -2.80 22.72 -9.94
N PRO A 365 -3.58 23.10 -10.97
CA PRO A 365 -5.01 23.27 -10.82
C PRO A 365 -5.73 21.99 -10.42
N VAL A 366 -6.70 22.12 -9.52
CA VAL A 366 -7.60 21.05 -9.09
C VAL A 366 -9.02 21.36 -9.54
N ILE A 367 -9.72 20.36 -10.08
CA ILE A 367 -11.10 20.47 -10.51
C ILE A 367 -12.01 20.34 -9.28
N ALA A 368 -12.92 21.30 -9.08
CA ALA A 368 -13.96 21.22 -8.08
C ALA A 368 -15.09 20.30 -8.58
N ASP A 369 -15.28 19.16 -7.93
CA ASP A 369 -16.22 18.12 -8.38
C ASP A 369 -17.70 18.53 -8.20
N TRP A 370 -17.96 19.52 -7.34
CA TRP A 370 -19.31 20.00 -7.04
C TRP A 370 -19.76 21.19 -7.88
N ASP A 371 -18.83 21.87 -8.55
CA ASP A 371 -19.08 23.06 -9.37
C ASP A 371 -18.10 23.13 -10.55
N ALA A 372 -18.60 22.88 -11.76
CA ALA A 372 -17.81 22.86 -12.98
C ALA A 372 -17.24 24.24 -13.37
N GLY A 373 -17.82 25.33 -12.88
CA GLY A 373 -17.42 26.70 -13.18
C GLY A 373 -16.33 27.24 -12.25
N LEU A 374 -16.30 26.79 -11.00
CA LEU A 374 -15.42 27.32 -9.96
C LEU A 374 -13.92 27.26 -10.33
N SER A 375 -13.40 26.08 -10.67
CA SER A 375 -11.98 25.93 -11.01
C SER A 375 -11.58 26.72 -12.25
N ARG A 376 -12.49 26.88 -13.22
CA ARG A 376 -12.25 27.73 -14.39
C ARG A 376 -12.13 29.19 -13.94
N ARG A 377 -13.08 29.67 -13.14
CA ARG A 377 -13.09 31.05 -12.66
C ARG A 377 -11.86 31.39 -11.81
N MET A 378 -11.45 30.48 -10.92
CA MET A 378 -10.22 30.62 -10.13
C MET A 378 -8.97 30.71 -11.02
N ARG A 379 -8.88 29.93 -12.11
CA ARG A 379 -7.76 30.04 -13.07
C ARG A 379 -7.76 31.37 -13.83
N GLU A 380 -8.93 31.85 -14.23
CA GLU A 380 -9.06 33.12 -14.96
C GLU A 380 -8.66 34.31 -14.08
N CYS A 381 -9.09 34.31 -12.82
CA CYS A 381 -8.74 35.36 -11.86
C CYS A 381 -7.29 35.23 -11.36
N GLY A 382 -6.83 34.03 -11.02
CA GLY A 382 -5.44 33.72 -10.65
C GLY A 382 -5.05 34.02 -9.20
N TYR A 383 -6.01 34.29 -8.30
CA TYR A 383 -5.76 34.64 -6.89
C TYR A 383 -6.49 33.71 -5.93
N ALA A 384 -5.88 33.42 -4.80
CA ALA A 384 -6.50 32.68 -3.71
C ALA A 384 -7.37 33.60 -2.84
N LEU A 385 -8.40 33.05 -2.22
CA LEU A 385 -9.23 33.73 -1.24
C LEU A 385 -9.31 32.89 0.04
N GLU A 386 -8.86 33.47 1.15
CA GLU A 386 -8.84 32.83 2.49
C GLU A 386 -10.22 32.94 3.15
N GLU A 387 -10.64 31.96 3.95
CA GLU A 387 -11.94 31.97 4.64
C GLU A 387 -12.17 33.24 5.48
N GLU A 388 -11.12 33.80 6.08
CA GLU A 388 -11.18 35.04 6.86
C GLU A 388 -11.67 36.25 6.07
N THR A 389 -11.46 36.26 4.75
CA THR A 389 -11.87 37.37 3.89
C THR A 389 -13.38 37.41 3.64
N VAL A 390 -14.07 36.27 3.83
CA VAL A 390 -15.52 36.13 3.67
C VAL A 390 -16.23 35.85 5.00
N ILE A 391 -15.52 36.03 6.12
CA ILE A 391 -15.98 35.62 7.44
C ILE A 391 -17.34 36.23 7.81
N ASP A 392 -17.58 37.50 7.48
CA ASP A 392 -18.83 38.16 7.85
C ASP A 392 -20.04 37.48 7.17
N ALA A 393 -19.92 37.09 5.90
CA ALA A 393 -20.96 36.35 5.19
C ALA A 393 -21.16 34.92 5.72
N LEU A 394 -20.10 34.26 6.19
CA LEU A 394 -20.19 32.97 6.86
C LEU A 394 -20.91 33.11 8.22
N LEU A 395 -20.60 34.14 9.00
CA LEU A 395 -21.23 34.37 10.30
C LEU A 395 -22.73 34.67 10.17
N GLU A 396 -23.17 35.35 9.10
CA GLU A 396 -24.59 35.56 8.81
C GLU A 396 -25.36 34.23 8.69
N ASP A 397 -24.78 33.24 8.02
CA ASP A 397 -25.40 31.91 7.88
C ASP A 397 -25.33 31.09 9.18
N LEU A 398 -24.31 31.33 10.01
CA LEU A 398 -24.15 30.69 11.32
C LEU A 398 -25.05 31.28 12.41
N ALA A 399 -25.56 32.50 12.23
CA ALA A 399 -26.46 33.11 13.22
C ALA A 399 -27.79 32.35 13.27
N THR A 400 -28.08 31.69 14.39
CA THR A 400 -29.41 31.09 14.58
C THR A 400 -30.44 32.18 14.90
N PRO A 401 -31.64 32.15 14.27
CA PRO A 401 -32.70 33.08 14.63
C PRO A 401 -33.07 32.87 16.11
N SER A 402 -33.12 33.98 16.85
CA SER A 402 -33.39 34.00 18.30
C SER A 402 -34.79 33.54 18.67
#